data_AF-A0AAC8YTH9-F1
#
_entry.id   AF-A0AAC8YTH9-F1
#
_cell.length_a   1.000
_cell.length_b   1.000
_cell.length_c   1.000
_cell.angle_alpha   90.00
_cell.angle_beta   90.00
_cell.angle_gamma   90.00
#
_symmetry.space_group_name_H-M   'P 1'
#
loop_
_entity.id
_entity.type
_entity.pdbx_description
1 polymer ?
#
loop_
_entity_poly.entity_id
_entity_poly.type
_entity_poly.pdbx_seq_one_letter_code
_entity_poly.pdbx_strand_id
1 'polypeptide(L)'
;MCCALTALLFAMMAAWRRLWRAASGWHHGVRWGAVVGTALAVGIGTAAAAQHLGHYVARAEINQRSILAEMLAQPICSGEAANVAGEQTAIRLD
;
A
#
# COMPACT_ATOMS: atom_id res chain seq x y z
N MET A 1 6.91 -8.58 -0.15
CA MET A 1 5.45 -8.46 0.10
C MET A 1 4.69 -7.63 -0.95
N CYS A 2 5.36 -7.14 -2.01
CA CYS A 2 4.74 -6.40 -3.13
C CYS A 2 3.83 -7.27 -4.01
N CYS A 3 4.19 -8.54 -4.25
CA CYS A 3 3.42 -9.45 -5.12
C CYS A 3 2.05 -9.84 -4.54
N ALA A 4 1.95 -9.96 -3.21
CA ALA A 4 0.66 -10.21 -2.54
C ALA A 4 -0.23 -8.96 -2.60
N LEU A 5 0.36 -7.78 -2.40
CA LEU A 5 -0.33 -6.49 -2.53
C LEU A 5 -0.85 -6.24 -3.95
N THR A 6 -0.06 -6.55 -4.98
CA THR A 6 -0.52 -6.42 -6.37
C THR A 6 -1.64 -7.40 -6.67
N ALA A 7 -1.52 -8.67 -6.27
CA ALA A 7 -2.58 -9.66 -6.44
C ALA A 7 -3.89 -9.24 -5.75
N LEU A 8 -3.80 -8.67 -4.55
CA LEU A 8 -4.96 -8.21 -3.77
C LEU A 8 -5.61 -6.98 -4.43
N LEU A 9 -4.81 -6.03 -4.94
CA LEU A 9 -5.31 -4.89 -5.72
C LEU A 9 -5.98 -5.33 -7.02
N PHE A 10 -5.40 -6.30 -7.75
CA PHE A 10 -6.00 -6.86 -8.97
C PHE A 10 -7.32 -7.58 -8.66
N ALA A 11 -7.38 -8.36 -7.58
CA ALA A 11 -8.59 -9.04 -7.13
C ALA A 11 -9.68 -8.03 -6.72
N MET A 12 -9.32 -7.00 -5.96
CA MET A 12 -10.21 -5.91 -5.56
C MET A 12 -10.76 -5.18 -6.78
N MET A 13 -9.91 -4.81 -7.75
CA MET A 13 -10.34 -4.14 -8.99
C MET A 13 -11.17 -5.06 -9.89
N ALA A 14 -10.91 -6.36 -9.92
CA ALA A 14 -11.72 -7.32 -10.67
C ALA A 14 -13.11 -7.49 -10.04
N ALA A 15 -13.19 -7.64 -8.72
CA ALA A 15 -14.43 -7.70 -7.97
C ALA A 15 -15.24 -6.40 -8.13
N TRP A 16 -14.58 -5.24 -8.00
CA TRP A 16 -15.19 -3.93 -8.20
C TRP A 16 -15.76 -3.79 -9.60
N ARG A 17 -15.01 -4.12 -10.65
CA ARG A 17 -15.51 -4.10 -12.05
C ARG A 17 -16.73 -4.99 -12.25
N ARG A 18 -16.77 -6.15 -11.59
CA ARG A 18 -17.91 -7.09 -11.67
C ARG A 18 -19.16 -6.51 -11.01
N LEU A 19 -19.02 -5.95 -9.81
CA LEU A 19 -20.08 -5.23 -9.11
C LEU A 19 -20.56 -4.02 -9.91
N TRP A 20 -19.63 -3.28 -10.50
CA TRP A 20 -19.92 -2.05 -11.21
C TRP A 20 -20.63 -2.30 -12.53
N ARG A 21 -20.29 -3.36 -13.26
CA ARG A 21 -21.05 -3.82 -14.44
C ARG A 21 -22.45 -4.27 -14.06
N ALA A 22 -22.61 -5.03 -12.98
CA ALA A 22 -23.92 -5.44 -12.47
C ALA A 22 -24.79 -4.24 -12.05
N ALA A 23 -24.17 -3.20 -11.47
CA ALA A 23 -24.85 -1.99 -11.03
C ALA A 23 -25.09 -0.97 -12.17
N SER A 24 -24.28 -0.97 -13.22
CA SER A 24 -24.38 -0.02 -14.35
C SER A 24 -25.66 -0.16 -15.19
N GLY A 25 -26.41 -1.26 -15.01
CA GLY A 25 -27.75 -1.41 -15.57
C GLY A 25 -28.82 -0.55 -14.88
N TRP A 26 -28.53 0.03 -13.70
CA TRP A 26 -29.53 0.73 -12.89
C TRP A 26 -28.90 1.95 -12.16
N HIS A 27 -29.29 3.16 -12.58
CA HIS A 27 -29.23 4.44 -11.84
C HIS A 27 -27.92 5.24 -11.64
N HIS A 28 -28.13 6.56 -11.68
CA HIS A 28 -27.21 7.66 -11.38
C HIS A 28 -26.39 7.51 -10.07
N GLY A 29 -26.91 6.78 -9.08
CA GLY A 29 -26.24 6.56 -7.78
C GLY A 29 -24.95 5.75 -7.89
N VAL A 30 -24.84 4.87 -8.89
CA VAL A 30 -23.64 4.06 -9.14
C VAL A 30 -22.47 4.89 -9.66
N ARG A 31 -22.76 5.96 -10.42
CA ARG A 31 -21.73 6.91 -10.86
C ARG A 31 -21.15 7.69 -9.68
N TRP A 32 -22.00 8.16 -8.77
CA TRP A 32 -21.55 8.87 -7.57
C TRP A 32 -20.79 7.95 -6.61
N GLY A 33 -21.28 6.73 -6.38
CA GLY A 33 -20.59 5.74 -5.56
C GLY A 33 -19.19 5.41 -6.07
N ALA A 34 -19.00 5.38 -7.39
CA ALA A 34 -17.70 5.15 -7.98
C ALA A 34 -16.74 6.33 -7.88
N VAL A 35 -17.23 7.57 -8.03
CA VAL A 35 -16.40 8.77 -7.85
C VAL A 35 -15.93 8.85 -6.40
N VAL A 36 -16.83 8.65 -5.44
CA VAL A 36 -16.50 8.63 -4.00
C VAL A 36 -15.55 7.48 -3.67
N GLY A 37 -15.82 6.28 -4.18
CA GLY A 37 -14.94 5.12 -3.99
C GLY A 37 -13.54 5.33 -4.54
N THR A 38 -13.43 5.96 -5.72
CA THR A 38 -12.14 6.28 -6.34
C THR A 38 -11.40 7.36 -5.52
N ALA A 39 -12.09 8.42 -5.10
CA ALA A 39 -11.51 9.47 -4.29
C ALA A 39 -10.98 8.94 -2.94
N LEU A 40 -11.74 8.06 -2.29
CA LEU A 40 -11.31 7.39 -1.06
C LEU A 40 -10.08 6.49 -1.29
N ALA A 41 -10.11 5.66 -2.34
CA ALA A 41 -8.98 4.79 -2.67
C ALA A 41 -7.71 5.59 -2.96
N VAL A 42 -7.82 6.69 -3.70
CA VAL A 42 -6.70 7.61 -3.95
C VAL A 42 -6.22 8.21 -2.64
N GLY A 43 -7.11 8.78 -1.81
CA GLY A 43 -6.75 9.41 -0.54
C GLY A 43 -6.01 8.47 0.41
N ILE A 44 -6.55 7.27 0.62
CA ILE A 44 -5.92 6.23 1.46
C ILE A 44 -4.58 5.81 0.86
N GLY A 45 -4.53 5.60 -0.47
CA GLY A 45 -3.30 5.25 -1.17
C GLY A 45 -2.20 6.31 -1.02
N THR A 46 -2.55 7.60 -1.13
CA THR A 46 -1.60 8.71 -0.93
C THR A 46 -1.12 8.80 0.51
N ALA A 47 -1.98 8.61 1.51
CA ALA A 47 -1.59 8.65 2.91
C ALA A 47 -0.59 7.52 3.25
N ALA A 48 -0.86 6.30 2.78
CA ALA A 48 0.04 5.16 2.94
C ALA A 48 1.37 5.38 2.19
N ALA A 49 1.33 5.92 0.97
CA ALA A 49 2.53 6.26 0.21
C ALA A 49 3.38 7.32 0.91
N ALA A 50 2.77 8.36 1.49
CA ALA A 50 3.47 9.40 2.23
C ALA A 50 4.19 8.85 3.48
N GLN A 51 3.55 7.94 4.22
CA GLN A 51 4.17 7.27 5.37
C GLN A 51 5.41 6.46 4.97
N HIS A 52 5.35 5.73 3.85
CA HIS A 52 6.50 4.98 3.34
C HIS A 52 7.61 5.87 2.80
N LEU A 53 7.27 6.94 2.08
CA LEU A 53 8.26 7.90 1.58
C LEU A 53 9.00 8.60 2.72
N GLY A 54 8.33 8.94 3.83
CA GLY A 54 8.97 9.53 5.00
C GLY A 54 10.12 8.68 5.55
N HIS A 55 9.98 7.35 5.54
CA HIS A 55 11.04 6.44 6.00
C HIS A 55 12.24 6.41 5.03
N TYR A 56 11.98 6.49 3.73
CA TYR A 56 13.05 6.61 2.73
C TYR A 56 13.75 7.96 2.79
N VAL A 57 13.03 9.04 3.07
CA VAL A 57 13.62 10.38 3.28
C VAL A 57 14.57 10.34 4.48
N ALA A 58 14.14 9.77 5.61
CA ALA A 58 14.99 9.66 6.80
C ALA A 58 16.27 8.85 6.53
N ARG A 59 16.18 7.73 5.82
CA ARG A 59 17.37 6.94 5.45
C ARG A 59 18.25 7.64 4.43
N ALA A 60 17.67 8.30 3.44
CA ALA A 60 18.39 9.05 2.42
C ALA A 60 19.26 10.14 3.06
N GLU A 61 18.73 10.81 4.09
CA GLU A 61 19.45 11.79 4.90
C GLU A 61 20.61 11.17 5.69
N ILE A 62 20.37 10.05 6.38
CA ILE A 62 21.40 9.32 7.15
C ILE A 62 22.52 8.78 6.25
N ASN A 63 22.15 8.21 5.09
CA ASN A 63 23.08 7.56 4.17
C ASN A 63 23.68 8.51 3.12
N GLN A 64 23.32 9.81 3.14
CA GLN A 64 23.73 10.82 2.16
C GLN A 64 23.54 10.35 0.71
N ARG A 65 22.40 9.71 0.44
CA ARG A 65 22.02 9.14 -0.86
C ARG A 65 20.67 9.68 -1.30
N SER A 66 20.36 9.55 -2.58
CA SER A 66 19.02 9.91 -3.05
C SER A 66 17.98 8.91 -2.54
N ILE A 67 16.73 9.38 -2.38
CA ILE A 67 15.57 8.55 -2.00
C ILE A 67 15.42 7.35 -2.95
N LEU A 68 15.65 7.55 -4.25
CA LEU A 68 15.61 6.49 -5.24
C LEU A 68 16.73 5.46 -5.05
N ALA A 69 17.95 5.91 -4.72
CA ALA A 69 19.06 4.99 -4.44
C ALA A 69 18.80 4.13 -3.21
N GLU A 70 18.18 4.69 -2.16
CA GLU A 70 17.78 3.93 -0.98
C GLU A 70 16.62 2.95 -1.29
N MET A 71 15.66 3.36 -2.11
CA MET A 71 14.56 2.48 -2.55
C MET A 71 15.06 1.26 -3.32
N LEU A 72 16.07 1.45 -4.18
CA LEU A 72 16.70 0.37 -4.94
C LEU A 72 17.63 -0.49 -4.08
N ALA A 73 18.34 0.10 -3.13
CA ALA A 73 19.27 -0.62 -2.27
C ALA A 73 18.54 -1.52 -1.25
N GLN A 74 17.46 -1.02 -0.65
CA GLN A 74 16.72 -1.79 0.36
C GLN A 74 15.22 -1.43 0.36
N PRO A 75 14.41 -2.14 -0.43
CA PRO A 75 12.98 -1.91 -0.43
C PRO A 75 12.38 -2.29 0.92
N ILE A 76 11.67 -1.38 1.60
CA ILE A 76 10.99 -1.67 2.88
C ILE A 76 9.87 -2.70 2.67
N CYS A 77 9.36 -2.80 1.43
CA CYS A 77 8.38 -3.79 0.99
C CYS A 77 8.94 -5.22 0.84
N SER A 78 10.25 -5.44 1.06
CA SER A 78 10.92 -6.75 0.93
C SER A 78 10.63 -7.70 2.10
N GLY A 79 10.19 -7.19 3.26
CA GLY A 79 9.70 -8.02 4.36
C GLY A 79 10.72 -8.46 5.41
N GLU A 80 11.94 -7.92 5.45
CA GLU A 80 12.93 -8.37 6.44
C GLU A 80 12.72 -7.76 7.84
N ALA A 81 12.12 -6.56 7.94
CA ALA A 81 12.01 -5.83 9.21
C ALA A 81 10.84 -6.30 10.12
N ALA A 82 9.90 -7.09 9.60
CA ALA A 82 8.77 -7.60 10.38
C ALA A 82 9.13 -8.85 11.21
N ASN A 83 10.21 -9.55 10.87
CA ASN A 83 10.64 -10.74 11.61
C ASN A 83 11.43 -10.41 12.89
N VAL A 84 12.09 -9.25 12.95
CA VAL A 84 12.85 -8.85 14.14
C VAL A 84 11.94 -8.39 15.29
N ALA A 85 10.78 -7.79 14.98
CA ALA A 85 9.83 -7.35 16.00
C ALA A 85 9.06 -8.52 16.65
N GLY A 86 8.86 -9.64 15.93
CA GLY A 86 8.28 -10.87 16.50
C GLY A 86 9.29 -11.69 17.32
N GLU A 87 10.55 -11.70 16.90
CA GLU A 87 11.61 -12.44 17.59
C GLU A 87 12.12 -11.72 18.86
N GLN A 88 12.16 -10.37 18.87
CA GLN A 88 12.52 -9.61 20.07
C GLN A 88 11.49 -9.68 21.19
N THR A 89 10.21 -9.95 20.89
CA THR A 89 9.20 -10.24 21.91
C THR A 89 9.30 -11.66 22.46
N ALA A 90 9.92 -12.60 21.74
CA ALA A 90 10.09 -13.98 22.18
C ALA A 90 11.28 -14.15 23.15
N ILE A 91 12.35 -13.36 22.99
CA ILE A 91 13.59 -13.46 23.79
C ILE A 91 13.52 -12.65 25.12
N ARG A 92 12.42 -11.94 25.38
CA ARG A 92 12.23 -11.16 26.62
C ARG A 92 11.27 -11.83 27.61
N LEU A 93 10.83 -13.05 27.30
CA LEU A 93 9.87 -13.82 28.10
C LEU A 93 10.46 -15.10 28.70
N ASP A 94 11.76 -15.34 28.53
CA ASP A 94 12.59 -16.27 29.30
C ASP A 94 13.44 -15.57 30.37
#